data_AF-A0AB34JGJ0-F1
#
_entry.id   AF-A0AB34JGJ0-F1
#
_cell.length_a   1.000
_cell.length_b   1.000
_cell.length_c   1.000
_cell.angle_alpha   90.00
_cell.angle_beta   90.00
_cell.angle_gamma   90.00
#
_symmetry.space_group_name_H-M   'P 1'
#
loop_
_entity.id
_entity.type
_entity.pdbx_description
1 polymer ?
#
loop_
_entity_poly.entity_id
_entity_poly.type
_entity_poly.pdbx_seq_one_letter_code
_entity_poly.pdbx_strand_id
1 'polypeptide(L)'
;MAVDALTCANLAKLTVVSHRGASGAPSDPPIVTEHALHSLRRAGVRSVDFDVFWTRDDTAHVAHPSGLLPLLPRGVRSAFELTDAGAAALPAGPLLRVPRLLALVRDLNLTISLDL
;
A
#
# COMPACT_ATOMS: atom_id res chain seq x y z
N MET A 1 -22.94 -27.48 -0.85
CA MET A 1 -22.80 -26.27 -0.02
C MET A 1 -23.81 -25.27 -0.54
N ALA A 2 -24.79 -24.87 0.28
CA ALA A 2 -25.74 -23.83 -0.12
C ALA A 2 -24.99 -22.49 -0.12
N VAL A 3 -25.01 -21.79 -1.25
CA VAL A 3 -24.56 -20.40 -1.29
C VAL A 3 -25.69 -19.60 -0.65
N ASP A 4 -25.44 -19.01 0.51
CA ASP A 4 -26.42 -18.12 1.15
C ASP A 4 -26.89 -17.08 0.13
N ALA A 5 -28.20 -16.86 0.03
CA ALA A 5 -28.74 -15.88 -0.89
C ALA A 5 -28.12 -14.50 -0.60
N LEU A 6 -27.62 -13.82 -1.63
CA LEU A 6 -27.19 -12.43 -1.53
C LEU A 6 -28.41 -11.56 -1.17
N THR A 7 -28.41 -10.99 0.02
CA THR A 7 -29.41 -10.06 0.56
C THR A 7 -28.76 -8.70 0.84
N CYS A 8 -29.57 -7.66 1.03
CA CYS A 8 -29.04 -6.37 1.48
C CYS A 8 -28.34 -6.47 2.86
N ALA A 9 -28.78 -7.38 3.74
CA ALA A 9 -28.26 -7.51 5.10
C ALA A 9 -26.87 -8.15 5.18
N ASN A 10 -26.56 -9.12 4.31
CA ASN A 10 -25.22 -9.71 4.20
C ASN A 10 -24.31 -8.88 3.27
N LEU A 11 -24.84 -8.13 2.31
CA LEU A 11 -24.09 -7.06 1.61
C LEU A 11 -23.64 -5.93 2.54
N ALA A 12 -24.46 -5.54 3.52
CA ALA A 12 -24.08 -4.53 4.50
C ALA A 12 -22.90 -4.94 5.41
N LYS A 13 -22.58 -6.25 5.45
CA LYS A 13 -21.43 -6.80 6.19
C LYS A 13 -20.17 -6.93 5.33
N LEU A 14 -20.27 -6.72 4.02
CA LEU A 14 -19.12 -6.79 3.12
C LEU A 14 -18.20 -5.59 3.36
N THR A 15 -16.94 -5.90 3.66
CA THR A 15 -15.88 -4.89 3.71
C THR A 15 -15.11 -4.94 2.40
N VAL A 16 -15.11 -3.83 1.67
CA VAL A 16 -14.26 -3.66 0.49
C VAL A 16 -12.91 -3.16 0.96
N VAL A 17 -11.87 -3.96 0.73
CA VAL A 17 -10.48 -3.62 1.01
C VAL A 17 -9.81 -3.28 -0.31
N SER A 18 -9.22 -2.09 -0.40
CA SER A 18 -8.43 -1.71 -1.55
C SER A 18 -7.01 -2.27 -1.42
N HIS A 19 -6.75 -3.28 -2.23
CA HIS A 19 -5.43 -3.91 -2.35
C HIS A 19 -4.36 -2.89 -2.65
N ARG A 20 -3.40 -2.75 -1.73
CA ARG A 20 -2.26 -1.83 -1.84
C ARG A 20 -2.65 -0.39 -2.12
N GLY A 21 -3.80 0.05 -1.63
CA GLY A 21 -4.32 1.39 -1.94
C GLY A 21 -4.38 1.67 -3.45
N ALA A 22 -4.87 0.69 -4.21
CA ALA A 22 -4.94 0.68 -5.67
C ALA A 22 -3.59 0.67 -6.40
N SER A 23 -2.45 0.54 -5.73
CA SER A 23 -1.17 0.26 -6.40
C SER A 23 -1.13 -1.22 -6.82
N GLY A 24 -1.75 -1.53 -7.95
CA GLY A 24 -1.87 -2.92 -8.44
C GLY A 24 -2.42 -3.05 -9.86
N ALA A 25 -3.00 -2.01 -10.44
CA ALA A 25 -3.30 -2.01 -11.86
C ALA A 25 -1.99 -1.87 -12.66
N PRO A 26 -1.89 -2.47 -13.87
CA PRO A 26 -0.70 -2.34 -14.73
C PRO A 26 -0.29 -0.90 -15.05
N SER A 27 -1.25 0.04 -14.94
CA SER A 27 -1.08 1.48 -15.20
C SER A 27 -0.87 2.32 -13.94
N ASP A 28 -1.09 1.78 -12.75
CA ASP A 28 -1.01 2.55 -11.51
C ASP A 28 0.43 2.62 -11.02
N PRO A 29 0.88 3.77 -10.47
CA PRO A 29 2.20 3.88 -9.90
C PRO A 29 2.34 2.77 -8.84
N PRO A 30 3.43 2.00 -8.87
CA PRO A 30 3.51 0.80 -8.04
C PRO A 30 3.89 1.13 -6.58
N ILE A 31 3.70 2.39 -6.20
CA ILE A 31 4.03 3.00 -4.91
C ILE A 31 2.85 3.84 -4.48
N VAL A 32 2.51 3.67 -3.21
CA VAL A 32 1.42 4.37 -2.55
C VAL A 32 1.85 5.80 -2.29
N THR A 33 1.03 6.74 -2.75
CA THR A 33 1.21 8.17 -2.49
C THR A 33 0.11 8.68 -1.59
N GLU A 34 0.35 9.79 -0.88
CA GLU A 34 -0.72 10.46 -0.12
C GLU A 34 -1.90 10.82 -1.03
N HIS A 35 -1.61 11.25 -2.26
CA HIS A 35 -2.61 11.57 -3.26
C HIS A 35 -3.52 10.38 -3.57
N ALA A 36 -2.96 9.17 -3.72
CA ALA A 36 -3.73 7.96 -3.93
C ALA A 36 -4.69 7.69 -2.77
N LEU A 37 -4.23 7.83 -1.52
CA LEU A 37 -5.07 7.64 -0.32
C LEU A 37 -6.24 8.64 -0.28
N HIS A 38 -5.99 9.91 -0.59
CA HIS A 38 -7.04 10.93 -0.69
C HIS A 38 -8.05 10.62 -1.79
N SER A 39 -7.60 10.12 -2.94
CA SER A 39 -8.47 9.74 -4.06
C SER A 39 -9.34 8.53 -3.72
N LEU A 40 -8.78 7.49 -3.10
CA LEU A 40 -9.55 6.33 -2.60
C LEU A 40 -10.60 6.75 -1.58
N ARG A 41 -10.21 7.60 -0.64
CA ARG A 41 -11.13 8.08 0.39
C ARG A 41 -12.31 8.85 -0.22
N ARG A 42 -12.06 9.68 -1.24
CA ARG A 42 -13.10 10.38 -2.03
C ARG A 42 -13.99 9.41 -2.81
N ALA A 43 -13.44 8.31 -3.29
CA ALA A 43 -14.19 7.23 -3.93
C ALA A 43 -14.99 6.36 -2.94
N GLY A 44 -14.95 6.66 -1.64
CA GLY A 44 -15.73 5.97 -0.61
C GLY A 44 -15.04 4.75 0.01
N VAL A 45 -13.81 4.43 -0.40
CA VAL A 45 -13.01 3.35 0.18
C VAL A 45 -12.72 3.66 1.65
N ARG A 46 -12.86 2.64 2.49
CA ARG A 46 -12.67 2.71 3.95
C ARG A 46 -11.56 1.81 4.47
N SER A 47 -11.29 0.72 3.77
CA SER A 47 -10.27 -0.24 4.17
C SER A 47 -9.20 -0.35 3.09
N VAL A 48 -7.94 -0.36 3.51
CA VAL A 48 -6.77 -0.46 2.63
C VAL A 48 -5.79 -1.47 3.25
N ASP A 49 -5.09 -2.23 2.42
CA ASP A 49 -3.97 -3.07 2.84
C ASP A 49 -2.68 -2.58 2.19
N PHE A 50 -1.55 -2.83 2.84
CA PHE A 50 -0.23 -2.46 2.34
C PHE A 50 0.84 -3.44 2.80
N ASP A 51 1.81 -3.69 1.92
CA ASP A 51 3.05 -4.38 2.27
C ASP A 51 4.05 -3.38 2.90
N VAL A 52 4.70 -3.80 3.98
CA VAL A 52 5.70 -3.03 4.72
C VAL A 52 7.09 -3.60 4.49
N PHE A 53 8.04 -2.70 4.27
CA PHE A 53 9.44 -3.05 4.11
C PHE A 53 10.33 -2.17 4.99
N TRP A 54 11.44 -2.74 5.44
CA TRP A 54 12.44 -2.04 6.24
C TRP A 54 13.67 -1.73 5.41
N THR A 55 14.19 -0.54 5.60
CA THR A 55 15.56 -0.15 5.21
C THR A 55 16.57 -0.65 6.24
N ARG A 56 17.86 -0.61 5.90
CA ARG A 56 18.93 -1.03 6.82
C ARG A 56 19.05 -0.18 8.08
N ASP A 57 18.56 1.06 8.03
CA ASP A 57 18.53 1.99 9.17
C ASP A 57 17.27 1.83 10.03
N ASP A 58 16.56 0.71 9.90
CA ASP A 58 15.34 0.38 10.66
C ASP A 58 14.16 1.33 10.39
N THR A 59 14.12 1.92 9.19
CA THR A 59 12.99 2.73 8.76
C THR A 59 11.98 1.91 7.96
N ALA A 60 10.74 1.85 8.46
CA ALA A 60 9.64 1.18 7.78
C ALA A 60 8.97 2.06 6.70
N HIS A 61 8.79 1.48 5.52
CA HIS A 61 8.22 2.09 4.34
C HIS A 61 7.14 1.20 3.74
N VAL A 62 6.19 1.82 3.04
CA VAL A 62 5.13 1.13 2.32
C VAL A 62 5.54 0.99 0.87
N ALA A 63 5.64 -0.25 0.39
CA ALA A 63 6.04 -0.54 -0.99
C ALA A 63 5.67 -1.97 -1.34
N HIS A 64 5.50 -2.27 -2.62
CA HIS A 64 5.41 -3.66 -3.08
C HIS A 64 6.70 -4.04 -3.85
N PRO A 65 7.22 -5.29 -3.72
CA PRO A 65 8.43 -5.69 -4.42
C PRO A 65 8.38 -5.46 -5.93
N SER A 66 7.24 -5.70 -6.59
CA SER A 66 7.14 -5.46 -8.04
C SER A 66 7.27 -3.99 -8.43
N GLY A 67 6.96 -3.07 -7.53
CA GLY A 67 7.17 -1.64 -7.73
C GLY A 67 8.60 -1.19 -7.53
N LEU A 68 9.33 -1.94 -6.70
CA LEU A 68 10.73 -1.71 -6.42
C LEU A 68 11.65 -2.41 -7.44
N LEU A 69 11.20 -3.50 -8.06
CA LEU A 69 11.95 -4.27 -9.06
C LEU A 69 12.53 -3.42 -10.20
N PRO A 70 11.80 -2.46 -10.81
CA PRO A 70 12.34 -1.63 -11.89
C PRO A 70 13.43 -0.66 -11.43
N LEU A 71 13.47 -0.35 -10.12
CA LEU A 71 14.43 0.57 -9.51
C LEU A 71 15.72 -0.15 -9.08
N LEU A 72 15.79 -1.46 -9.31
CA LEU A 72 16.92 -2.28 -8.87
C LEU A 72 18.20 -1.98 -9.67
N PRO A 73 19.29 -1.62 -8.99
CA PRO A 73 20.62 -1.86 -9.52
C PRO A 73 20.79 -3.38 -9.75
N ARG A 74 21.46 -3.78 -10.84
CA ARG A 74 21.75 -5.19 -11.08
C ARG A 74 22.52 -5.77 -9.87
N GLY A 75 22.03 -6.89 -9.32
CA GLY A 75 22.76 -7.66 -8.30
C GLY A 75 22.32 -7.47 -6.85
N VAL A 76 21.14 -6.90 -6.58
CA VAL A 76 20.52 -6.90 -5.23
C VAL A 76 20.31 -8.33 -4.72
N ARG A 77 20.70 -8.57 -3.46
CA ARG A 77 20.69 -9.90 -2.83
C ARG A 77 19.79 -9.98 -1.60
N SER A 78 19.15 -8.89 -1.19
CA SER A 78 18.30 -8.85 0.00
C SER A 78 17.11 -7.89 -0.11
N ALA A 79 16.08 -8.12 0.71
CA ALA A 79 14.92 -7.23 0.81
C ALA A 79 15.30 -5.83 1.31
N PHE A 80 16.25 -5.71 2.23
CA PHE A 80 16.74 -4.41 2.72
C PHE A 80 17.38 -3.57 1.60
N GLU A 81 18.18 -4.18 0.74
CA GLU A 81 18.78 -3.48 -0.42
C GLU A 81 17.73 -3.02 -1.42
N LEU A 82 16.66 -3.79 -1.61
CA LEU A 82 15.52 -3.44 -2.46
C LEU A 82 14.81 -2.18 -1.89
N THR A 83 14.60 -2.14 -0.58
CA THR A 83 13.93 -1.01 0.09
C THR A 83 14.81 0.23 0.15
N ASP A 84 16.11 0.08 0.46
CA ASP A 84 17.09 1.17 0.46
C ASP A 84 17.17 1.81 -0.93
N ALA A 85 17.25 0.99 -1.99
CA ALA A 85 17.25 1.49 -3.37
C ALA A 85 15.94 2.18 -3.73
N GLY A 86 14.79 1.61 -3.34
CA GLY A 86 13.47 2.21 -3.54
C GLY A 86 13.31 3.57 -2.85
N ALA A 87 13.78 3.68 -1.61
CA ALA A 87 13.75 4.92 -0.84
C ALA A 87 14.61 6.03 -1.46
N ALA A 88 15.74 5.66 -2.09
CA ALA A 88 16.68 6.59 -2.71
C ALA A 88 16.34 6.95 -4.17
N ALA A 89 15.73 6.04 -4.94
CA ALA A 89 15.65 6.13 -6.41
C ALA A 89 14.38 6.79 -6.95
N LEU A 90 13.37 7.08 -6.12
CA LEU A 90 12.06 7.46 -6.66
C LEU A 90 11.99 8.91 -7.15
N PRO A 91 11.68 9.14 -8.45
CA PRO A 91 11.54 10.49 -8.99
C PRO A 91 10.33 11.26 -8.44
N ALA A 92 9.41 10.59 -7.72
CA ALA A 92 8.19 11.17 -7.15
C ALA A 92 8.29 11.52 -5.65
N GLY A 93 9.46 11.39 -5.04
CA GLY A 93 9.67 11.54 -3.59
C GLY A 93 9.89 10.20 -2.89
N PRO A 94 10.38 10.21 -1.64
CA PRO A 94 10.68 8.98 -0.90
C PRO A 94 9.40 8.15 -0.70
N LEU A 95 9.56 6.82 -0.68
CA LEU A 95 8.50 5.89 -0.30
C LEU A 95 7.73 6.40 0.93
N LEU A 96 6.41 6.15 0.98
CA LEU A 96 5.60 6.60 2.10
C LEU A 96 6.05 5.86 3.37
N ARG A 97 6.64 6.60 4.31
CA ARG A 97 7.05 6.07 5.61
C ARG A 97 5.83 5.64 6.42
N VAL A 98 5.93 4.51 7.13
CA VAL A 98 4.82 3.98 7.94
C VAL A 98 4.27 4.99 8.95
N PRO A 99 5.09 5.77 9.69
CA PRO A 99 4.55 6.80 10.60
C PRO A 99 3.67 7.85 9.89
N ARG A 100 4.04 8.23 8.65
CA ARG A 100 3.25 9.19 7.87
C ARG A 100 1.97 8.54 7.36
N LEU A 101 2.03 7.28 6.92
CA LEU A 101 0.83 6.52 6.56
C LEU A 101 -0.15 6.42 7.74
N LEU A 102 0.33 6.10 8.95
CA LEU A 102 -0.53 6.00 10.13
C LEU A 102 -1.22 7.34 10.47
N ALA A 103 -0.51 8.47 10.31
CA ALA A 103 -1.11 9.78 10.46
C ALA A 103 -2.21 10.02 9.42
N LEU A 104 -1.95 9.72 8.15
CA LEU A 104 -2.94 9.86 7.06
C LEU A 104 -4.15 8.95 7.25
N VAL A 105 -3.96 7.71 7.67
CA VAL A 105 -5.03 6.75 7.96
C VAL A 105 -5.94 7.30 9.06
N ARG A 106 -5.36 7.89 10.10
CA ARG A 106 -6.12 8.56 11.17
C ARG A 106 -6.88 9.76 10.65
N ASP A 107 -6.22 10.65 9.91
CA ASP A 107 -6.82 11.90 9.41
C ASP A 107 -7.93 11.62 8.39
N LEU A 108 -7.79 10.57 7.59
CA LEU A 108 -8.77 10.16 6.58
C LEU A 108 -9.85 9.22 7.13
N ASN A 109 -9.72 8.79 8.38
CA ASN A 109 -10.58 7.78 9.00
C ASN A 109 -10.69 6.52 8.14
N LEU A 110 -9.53 5.91 7.87
CA LEU A 110 -9.37 4.65 7.16
C LEU A 110 -9.07 3.52 8.16
N THR A 111 -9.48 2.31 7.81
CA THR A 111 -8.99 1.06 8.40
C THR A 111 -7.82 0.55 7.56
N ILE A 112 -6.77 0.10 8.22
CA ILE A 112 -5.56 -0.38 7.57
C ILE A 112 -5.21 -1.81 8.00
N SER A 113 -4.80 -2.63 7.04
CA SER A 113 -4.08 -3.88 7.25
C SER A 113 -2.63 -3.69 6.78
N LEU A 114 -1.66 -4.20 7.55
CA LEU A 114 -0.25 -4.15 7.21
C LEU A 114 0.29 -5.58 7.12
N ASP A 115 0.82 -5.93 5.96
CA ASP A 115 1.51 -7.19 5.72
C ASP A 115 3.01 -6.96 5.93
N LEU A 116 3.64 -7.81 6.77
CA LEU A 116 5.04 -7.69 7.20
C LEU A 116 5.93 -8.75 6.54
#